data_AF-A0A223Q452-F1
#
_entry.id   AF-A0A223Q452-F1
#
_cell.length_a   1.000
_cell.length_b   1.000
_cell.length_c   1.000
_cell.angle_alpha   90.00
_cell.angle_beta   90.00
_cell.angle_gamma   90.00
#
_symmetry.space_group_name_H-M   'P 1'
#
loop_
_entity.id
_entity.type
_entity.pdbx_description
1 polymer ?
#
loop_
_entity_poly.entity_id
_entity_poly.type
_entity_poly.pdbx_seq_one_letter_code
_entity_poly.pdbx_strand_id
1 'polypeptide(L)'
;MADKLYKCSRCDGAGKIWLFTAVLGGVCFQCGGSGKQKTKPKPRAVKWAVFGHSRETGKIGRLYNVSARTQAEAINKARDTYDRASSAWRDEWSMQQAFAQTWAELQEAGTLETAGIS
;
A
#
# COMPACT_ATOMS: atom_id res chain seq x y z
N MET A 1 -35.38 -3.73 -7.16
CA MET A 1 -34.32 -3.59 -6.14
C MET A 1 -33.44 -2.42 -6.57
N ALA A 2 -33.28 -1.38 -5.75
CA ALA A 2 -32.42 -0.27 -6.14
C ALA A 2 -30.96 -0.71 -6.10
N ASP A 3 -30.27 -0.67 -7.23
CA ASP A 3 -28.83 -0.97 -7.29
C ASP A 3 -28.09 -0.04 -6.32
N LYS A 4 -27.35 -0.62 -5.37
CA LYS A 4 -26.55 0.16 -4.41
C LYS A 4 -25.38 0.79 -5.15
N LEU A 5 -25.48 2.08 -5.43
CA LEU A 5 -24.42 2.85 -6.08
C LEU A 5 -23.40 3.35 -5.07
N TYR A 6 -22.11 3.14 -5.37
CA TYR A 6 -20.98 3.61 -4.56
C TYR A 6 -20.42 4.92 -5.12
N LYS A 7 -19.73 5.71 -4.28
CA LYS A 7 -18.93 6.84 -4.77
C LYS A 7 -17.86 6.34 -5.75
N CYS A 8 -17.71 7.03 -6.87
CA CYS A 8 -16.66 6.73 -7.84
C CYS A 8 -15.29 6.95 -7.20
N SER A 9 -14.43 5.92 -7.16
CA SER A 9 -13.12 6.00 -6.51
C SER A 9 -12.12 6.91 -7.22
N ARG A 10 -12.37 7.24 -8.50
CA ARG A 10 -11.45 8.05 -9.31
C ARG A 10 -11.65 9.55 -9.14
N CYS A 11 -12.90 9.99 -9.00
CA CYS A 11 -13.26 11.41 -8.80
C CYS A 11 -13.80 11.70 -7.40
N ASP A 12 -13.73 10.72 -6.50
CA ASP A 12 -14.25 10.78 -5.14
C ASP A 12 -15.73 11.21 -5.02
N GLY A 13 -16.52 10.96 -6.07
CA GLY A 13 -17.92 11.36 -6.13
C GLY A 13 -18.20 12.68 -6.84
N ALA A 14 -17.18 13.46 -7.19
CA ALA A 14 -17.35 14.77 -7.80
C ALA A 14 -17.89 14.72 -9.25
N GLY A 15 -17.79 13.57 -9.92
CA GLY A 15 -18.12 13.42 -11.34
C GLY A 15 -17.12 14.08 -12.29
N LYS A 16 -16.26 14.97 -11.78
CA LYS A 16 -15.21 15.67 -12.55
C LYS A 16 -13.84 15.51 -11.88
N ILE A 17 -12.79 15.67 -12.68
CA ILE A 17 -11.40 15.64 -12.27
C ILE A 17 -10.74 16.90 -12.84
N TRP A 18 -10.30 17.78 -11.94
CA TRP A 18 -9.77 19.10 -12.31
C TRP A 18 -8.55 19.03 -13.25
N LEU A 19 -7.68 18.03 -13.09
CA LEU A 19 -6.55 17.81 -14.02
C LEU A 19 -6.97 17.57 -15.47
N PHE A 20 -8.20 17.11 -15.70
CA PHE A 20 -8.72 16.86 -17.05
C PHE A 20 -9.65 17.96 -17.54
N THR A 21 -9.68 19.14 -16.90
CA THR A 21 -10.64 20.22 -17.26
C THR A 21 -10.60 20.58 -18.74
N ALA A 22 -9.42 20.54 -19.37
CA ALA A 22 -9.26 20.76 -20.81
C ALA A 22 -9.83 19.65 -21.71
N VAL A 23 -10.07 18.45 -21.18
CA VAL A 23 -10.59 17.30 -21.92
C VAL A 23 -12.03 17.01 -21.49
N LEU A 24 -12.99 17.27 -22.39
CA LEU A 24 -14.43 17.08 -22.14
C LEU A 24 -14.90 17.74 -20.84
N GLY A 25 -14.37 18.94 -20.52
CA GLY A 25 -14.76 19.70 -19.34
C GLY A 25 -14.40 19.03 -18.01
N GLY A 26 -13.43 18.12 -17.99
CA GLY A 26 -12.98 17.42 -16.78
C GLY A 26 -13.85 16.24 -16.38
N VAL A 27 -14.73 15.74 -17.24
CA VAL A 27 -15.58 14.60 -16.91
C VAL A 27 -14.75 13.38 -16.49
N CYS A 28 -15.12 12.77 -15.36
CA CYS A 28 -14.48 11.54 -14.92
C CYS A 28 -14.87 10.38 -15.85
N PHE A 29 -13.92 9.93 -16.66
CA PHE A 29 -14.13 8.84 -17.64
C PHE A 29 -14.55 7.50 -17.02
N GLN A 30 -14.24 7.26 -15.74
CA GLN A 30 -14.63 6.03 -15.07
C GLN A 30 -16.13 5.98 -14.73
N CYS A 31 -16.75 7.13 -14.42
CA CYS A 31 -18.17 7.20 -14.06
C CYS A 31 -19.01 8.00 -15.05
N GLY A 32 -18.42 8.48 -16.15
CA GLY A 32 -19.08 9.28 -17.17
C GLY A 32 -19.71 10.57 -16.62
N GLY A 33 -19.15 11.15 -15.55
CA GLY A 33 -19.70 12.37 -14.96
C GLY A 33 -20.70 12.15 -13.81
N SER A 34 -21.18 10.93 -13.62
CA SER A 34 -22.22 10.64 -12.62
C SER A 34 -21.74 10.72 -11.16
N GLY A 35 -20.42 10.70 -10.93
CA GLY A 35 -19.84 10.58 -9.59
C GLY A 35 -20.07 9.23 -8.91
N LYS A 36 -20.78 8.30 -9.56
CA LYS A 36 -21.19 7.03 -8.97
C LYS A 36 -20.64 5.84 -9.76
N GLN A 37 -20.48 4.70 -9.10
CA GLN A 37 -20.10 3.45 -9.75
C GLN A 37 -20.87 2.28 -9.14
N LYS A 38 -21.16 1.26 -9.96
CA LYS A 38 -21.91 0.07 -9.54
C LYS A 38 -21.05 -0.87 -8.68
N THR A 39 -19.75 -0.93 -8.96
CA THR A 39 -18.82 -1.83 -8.26
C THR A 39 -18.28 -1.17 -6.99
N LYS A 40 -18.24 -1.92 -5.88
CA LYS A 40 -17.60 -1.46 -4.65
C LYS A 40 -16.14 -1.11 -4.92
N PRO A 41 -15.68 0.12 -4.59
CA PRO A 41 -14.30 0.50 -4.80
C PRO A 41 -13.36 -0.34 -3.94
N LYS A 42 -12.21 -0.70 -4.52
CA LYS A 42 -11.12 -1.33 -3.76
C LYS A 42 -10.54 -0.31 -2.77
N PRO A 43 -10.07 -0.74 -1.59
CA PRO A 43 -9.37 0.15 -0.66
C PRO A 43 -8.21 0.86 -1.36
N ARG A 44 -7.94 2.10 -0.95
CA ARG A 44 -6.77 2.83 -1.44
C ARG A 44 -5.52 2.14 -0.91
N ALA A 45 -4.46 2.12 -1.73
CA ALA A 45 -3.17 1.65 -1.27
C ALA A 45 -2.58 2.66 -0.28
N VAL A 46 -2.05 2.18 0.83
CA VAL A 46 -1.31 2.97 1.82
C VAL A 46 0.15 2.53 1.82
N LYS A 47 1.03 3.33 2.43
CA LYS A 47 2.44 2.98 2.59
C LYS A 47 2.62 2.04 3.78
N TRP A 48 3.37 0.96 3.54
CA TRP A 48 3.75 -0.04 4.52
C TRP A 48 5.27 -0.10 4.62
N ALA A 49 5.79 -0.14 5.84
CA ALA A 49 7.14 -0.59 6.13
C ALA A 49 7.10 -2.10 6.37
N VAL A 50 7.92 -2.85 5.63
CA VAL A 50 8.05 -4.30 5.78
C VAL A 50 9.34 -4.61 6.50
N PHE A 51 9.21 -5.38 7.57
CA PHE A 51 10.30 -5.76 8.45
C PHE A 51 10.64 -7.23 8.25
N GLY A 52 11.92 -7.56 8.37
CA GLY A 52 12.43 -8.91 8.38
C GLY A 52 13.50 -9.06 9.45
N HIS A 53 14.13 -10.24 9.49
CA HIS A 53 15.11 -10.57 10.51
C HIS A 53 16.49 -10.73 9.89
N SER A 54 17.52 -10.19 10.53
CA SER A 54 18.91 -10.51 10.24
C SER A 54 19.14 -11.98 10.57
N ARG A 55 19.71 -12.74 9.63
CA ARG A 55 20.03 -14.17 9.82
C ARG A 55 21.17 -14.39 10.80
N GLU A 56 22.11 -13.43 10.88
CA GLU A 56 23.26 -13.50 11.78
C GLU A 56 22.87 -13.12 13.22
N THR A 57 22.18 -12.00 13.38
CA THR A 57 21.93 -11.42 14.71
C THR A 57 20.52 -11.67 15.25
N GLY A 58 19.60 -12.16 14.42
CA GLY A 58 18.18 -12.31 14.74
C GLY A 58 17.41 -10.99 14.87
N LYS A 59 18.11 -9.84 14.79
CA LYS A 59 17.52 -8.51 14.96
C LYS A 59 16.51 -8.19 13.86
N ILE A 60 15.46 -7.47 14.23
CA ILE A 60 14.46 -6.97 13.29
C ILE A 60 15.02 -5.73 12.59
N GLY A 61 14.90 -5.70 11.27
CA GLY A 61 15.29 -4.57 10.44
C GLY A 61 14.20 -4.24 9.42
N ARG A 62 14.09 -2.95 9.09
CA ARG A 62 13.21 -2.49 8.01
C ARG A 62 13.86 -2.81 6.66
N LEU A 63 13.22 -3.65 5.86
CA LEU A 63 13.77 -4.08 4.57
C LEU A 63 13.24 -3.25 3.40
N TYR A 64 11.93 -3.02 3.36
CA TYR A 64 11.29 -2.38 2.21
C TYR A 64 10.17 -1.42 2.63
N ASN A 65 9.92 -0.42 1.78
CA ASN A 65 8.73 0.41 1.83
C ASN A 65 7.88 0.13 0.59
N VAL A 66 6.64 -0.31 0.79
CA VAL A 66 5.75 -0.70 -0.31
C VAL A 66 4.38 -0.05 -0.18
N SER A 67 3.79 0.29 -1.33
CA SER A 67 2.39 0.75 -1.38
C SER A 67 1.47 -0.44 -1.63
N ALA A 68 0.57 -0.73 -0.70
CA ALA A 68 -0.34 -1.87 -0.77
C ALA A 68 -1.69 -1.58 -0.08
N ARG A 69 -2.74 -2.31 -0.47
CA ARG A 69 -4.08 -2.12 0.11
C ARG A 69 -4.27 -2.87 1.41
N THR A 70 -3.51 -3.95 1.61
CA THR A 70 -3.55 -4.79 2.79
C THR A 70 -2.13 -5.16 3.22
N GLN A 71 -1.97 -5.55 4.48
CA GLN A 71 -0.71 -6.03 5.03
C GLN A 71 -0.17 -7.25 4.25
N ALA A 72 -1.04 -8.21 3.91
CA ALA A 72 -0.66 -9.39 3.13
C ALA A 72 -0.18 -9.02 1.71
N GLU A 73 -0.82 -8.05 1.05
CA GLU A 73 -0.36 -7.54 -0.24
C GLU A 73 1.01 -6.86 -0.12
N ALA A 74 1.27 -6.13 0.98
CA ALA A 74 2.57 -5.51 1.25
C ALA A 74 3.68 -6.56 1.39
N ILE A 75 3.44 -7.61 2.20
CA ILE A 75 4.42 -8.69 2.42
C ILE A 75 4.69 -9.43 1.10
N ASN A 76 3.66 -9.72 0.31
CA ASN A 76 3.84 -10.40 -0.98
C ASN A 76 4.65 -9.57 -1.97
N LYS A 77 4.42 -8.25 -2.05
CA LYS A 77 5.25 -7.35 -2.87
C LYS A 77 6.70 -7.30 -2.38
N ALA A 78 6.90 -7.26 -1.07
CA ALA A 78 8.24 -7.29 -0.50
C ALA A 78 8.96 -8.61 -0.76
N ARG A 79 8.24 -9.75 -0.76
CA ARG A 79 8.79 -11.06 -1.14
C ARG A 79 9.23 -11.09 -2.60
N ASP A 80 8.40 -10.59 -3.51
CA ASP A 80 8.75 -10.50 -4.94
C ASP A 80 10.00 -9.63 -5.17
N THR A 81 10.14 -8.51 -4.44
CA THR A 81 11.37 -7.71 -4.46
C THR A 81 12.56 -8.46 -3.86
N TYR A 82 12.36 -9.14 -2.73
CA TYR A 82 13.39 -9.92 -2.04
C TYR A 82 13.92 -11.07 -2.91
N ASP A 83 13.04 -11.78 -3.62
CA ASP A 83 13.42 -12.90 -4.49
C ASP A 83 14.32 -12.45 -5.65
N ARG A 84 14.19 -11.19 -6.08
CA ARG A 84 15.03 -10.55 -7.10
C ARG A 84 16.29 -9.88 -6.53
N ALA A 85 16.43 -9.83 -5.20
CA ALA A 85 17.58 -9.22 -4.56
C ALA A 85 18.84 -10.10 -4.73
N SER A 86 20.00 -9.49 -4.51
CA SER A 86 21.29 -10.17 -4.55
C SER A 86 21.32 -11.34 -3.56
N SER A 87 22.16 -12.34 -3.83
CA SER A 87 22.41 -13.43 -2.89
C SER A 87 22.88 -12.89 -1.54
N ALA A 88 23.83 -11.96 -1.53
CA ALA A 88 24.33 -11.32 -0.30
C ALA A 88 23.19 -10.75 0.56
N TRP A 89 22.21 -10.07 -0.05
CA TRP A 89 21.06 -9.53 0.69
C TRP A 89 20.17 -10.64 1.28
N ARG A 90 19.96 -11.73 0.52
CA ARG A 90 19.15 -12.89 0.95
C ARG A 90 19.88 -13.78 1.97
N ASP A 91 21.20 -13.71 2.01
CA ASP A 91 22.06 -14.40 2.99
C ASP A 91 22.15 -13.63 4.31
N GLU A 92 22.01 -12.30 4.27
CA GLU A 92 22.01 -11.44 5.45
C GLU A 92 20.61 -11.33 6.09
N TRP A 93 19.57 -11.20 5.28
CA TRP A 93 18.20 -10.94 5.74
C TRP A 93 17.25 -12.08 5.44
N SER A 94 16.23 -12.27 6.27
CA SER A 94 15.17 -13.27 6.11
C SER A 94 13.78 -12.65 6.15
N MET A 95 12.94 -13.10 5.21
CA MET A 95 11.53 -12.73 5.11
C MET A 95 10.57 -13.78 5.70
N GLN A 96 11.08 -14.83 6.36
CA GLN A 96 10.27 -15.97 6.82
C GLN A 96 9.22 -15.58 7.87
N GLN A 97 9.57 -14.68 8.79
CA GLN A 97 8.68 -14.11 9.81
C GLN A 97 8.41 -12.62 9.54
N ALA A 98 8.44 -12.21 8.27
CA ALA A 98 8.24 -10.82 7.92
C ALA A 98 6.83 -10.34 8.30
N PHE A 99 6.77 -9.12 8.84
CA PHE A 99 5.53 -8.42 9.13
C PHE A 99 5.59 -7.02 8.53
N ALA A 100 4.43 -6.42 8.31
CA ALA A 100 4.32 -5.08 7.76
C ALA A 100 3.49 -4.18 8.68
N GLN A 101 3.93 -2.94 8.85
CA GLN A 101 3.20 -1.92 9.61
C GLN A 101 3.09 -0.65 8.79
N THR A 102 1.99 0.06 8.96
CA THR A 102 1.78 1.41 8.45
C THR A 102 2.51 2.42 9.33
N TRP A 103 2.67 3.64 8.80
CA TRP A 103 3.27 4.73 9.58
C TRP A 103 2.46 5.09 10.83
N ALA A 104 1.12 5.04 10.74
CA ALA A 104 0.24 5.31 11.87
C ALA A 104 0.45 4.27 12.99
N GLU A 105 0.49 2.99 12.63
CA GLU A 105 0.76 1.90 13.60
C GLU A 105 2.14 2.04 14.25
N LEU A 106 3.17 2.45 13.49
CA LEU A 106 4.50 2.70 14.03
C LEU A 106 4.54 3.88 15.02
N GLN A 107 3.75 4.92 14.77
CA GLN A 107 3.66 6.08 15.66
C GLN A 107 2.89 5.74 16.95
N GLU A 108 1.81 4.97 16.85
CA GLU A 108 0.99 4.57 18.01
C GLU A 108 1.68 3.56 18.91
N ALA A 109 2.46 2.64 18.35
CA ALA A 109 3.09 1.57 19.10
C ALA A 109 4.33 1.99 19.90
N GLY A 110 4.75 3.27 19.85
CA GLY A 110 5.93 3.79 20.56
C GLY A 110 7.24 3.06 20.25
N THR A 111 7.25 2.15 19.28
CA THR A 111 8.32 1.18 19.02
C THR A 111 9.17 1.66 17.85
N LEU A 112 9.83 2.80 18.05
CA LEU A 112 10.96 3.21 17.22
C LEU A 112 12.18 2.28 17.44
N GLU A 113 12.24 1.58 18.58
CA GLU A 113 13.35 0.67 18.94
C GLU A 113 13.34 -0.64 18.13
N THR A 114 12.18 -1.19 17.78
CA THR A 114 12.09 -2.45 17.01
C THR A 114 12.45 -2.28 15.52
N ALA A 115 12.51 -1.03 15.05
CA ALA A 115 12.82 -0.70 13.66
C ALA A 115 14.32 -0.48 13.40
N GLY A 116 15.16 -0.42 14.45
CA GLY A 116 16.58 -0.06 14.31
C GLY A 116 16.80 1.32 13.70
N ILE A 117 15.85 2.24 13.91
CA ILE A 117 15.94 3.64 13.47
C ILE A 117 16.10 4.47 14.73
N SER A 118 17.33 4.52 15.23
CA SER A 118 17.79 5.55 16.17
C SER A 118 18.36 6.73 15.39
#